data_AF-A0A9E3T6S7-F1
#
_entry.id   AF-A0A9E3T6S7-F1
#
_cell.length_a   1.000
_cell.length_b   1.000
_cell.length_c   1.000
_cell.angle_alpha   90.00
_cell.angle_beta   90.00
_cell.angle_gamma   90.00
#
_symmetry.space_group_name_H-M   'P 1'
#
loop_
_entity.id
_entity.type
_entity.pdbx_description
1 polymer ?
#
loop_
_entity_poly.entity_id
_entity_poly.type
_entity_poly.pdbx_seq_one_letter_code
_entity_poly.pdbx_strand_id
1 'polypeptide(L)'
;MAHYELSEKEYRVALKAALVISAVRDALDAMTGIAERLIERELTEEAARILTYVRSNPDVHHETFDRADELYTALEESACPRVIQDAREFILGKSLTTMAHYIDTIDAAD
;
A
#
# COMPACT_ATOMS: atom_id res chain seq x y z
N MET A 1 -6.97 18.52 0.54
CA MET A 1 -5.50 18.68 0.37
C MET A 1 -5.19 18.42 -1.09
N ALA A 2 -4.25 19.13 -1.73
CA ALA A 2 -3.93 18.87 -3.13
C ALA A 2 -3.35 17.46 -3.28
N HIS A 3 -4.04 16.57 -4.00
CA HIS A 3 -3.51 15.27 -4.41
C HIS A 3 -2.41 15.52 -5.44
N TYR A 4 -1.17 15.64 -4.97
CA TYR A 4 -0.03 15.53 -5.88
C TYR A 4 0.01 14.08 -6.37
N GLU A 5 -0.20 13.86 -7.66
CA GLU A 5 0.01 12.56 -8.31
C GLU A 5 1.51 12.27 -8.33
N LEU A 6 2.05 11.84 -7.19
CA LEU A 6 3.44 11.43 -7.08
C LEU A 6 3.68 10.18 -7.95
N SER A 7 4.87 10.10 -8.53
CA SER A 7 5.39 8.88 -9.12
C SER A 7 5.62 7.80 -8.06
N GLU A 8 5.72 6.53 -8.47
CA GLU A 8 6.04 5.43 -7.55
C GLU A 8 7.35 5.69 -6.79
N LYS A 9 8.36 6.23 -7.48
CA LYS A 9 9.65 6.60 -6.91
C LYS A 9 9.50 7.66 -5.81
N GLU A 10 8.69 8.68 -6.03
CA GLU A 10 8.41 9.73 -5.05
C GLU A 10 7.66 9.18 -3.83
N TYR A 11 6.68 8.30 -4.01
CA TYR A 11 6.03 7.64 -2.88
C TYR A 11 7.00 6.74 -2.09
N ARG A 12 7.92 6.03 -2.75
CA ARG A 12 8.96 5.24 -2.06
C ARG A 12 9.91 6.13 -1.25
N VAL A 13 10.26 7.30 -1.75
CA VAL A 13 11.03 8.31 -0.99
C VAL A 13 10.22 8.82 0.19
N ALA A 14 8.94 9.15 0.00
CA ALA A 14 8.04 9.60 1.06
C ALA A 14 7.89 8.55 2.16
N LEU A 15 7.70 7.27 1.80
CA LEU A 15 7.64 6.16 2.74
C LEU A 15 8.92 6.06 3.59
N LYS A 16 10.09 6.13 2.95
CA LYS A 16 11.38 6.10 3.67
C LYS A 16 11.52 7.28 4.62
N ALA A 17 11.16 8.48 4.18
CA ALA A 17 11.19 9.68 5.03
C ALA A 17 10.23 9.56 6.22
N ALA A 18 9.00 9.10 5.99
CA ALA A 18 7.99 8.90 7.03
C ALA A 18 8.45 7.89 8.10
N LEU A 19 9.09 6.79 7.68
CA LEU A 19 9.65 5.81 8.62
C LEU A 19 10.78 6.40 9.49
N VAL A 20 11.66 7.23 8.91
CA VAL A 20 12.75 7.88 9.65
C VAL A 20 12.21 8.80 10.75
N ILE A 21 11.12 9.52 10.49
CA ILE A 21 10.49 10.43 11.47
C ILE A 21 9.36 9.77 12.28
N SER A 22 9.15 8.45 12.13
CA SER A 22 8.06 7.70 12.78
C SER A 22 6.66 8.25 12.51
N ALA A 23 6.44 8.86 11.33
CA ALA A 23 5.14 9.35 10.89
C ALA A 23 4.32 8.20 10.29
N VAL A 24 3.67 7.41 11.15
CA VAL A 24 2.90 6.21 10.76
C VAL A 24 1.84 6.52 9.70
N ARG A 25 1.08 7.61 9.86
CA ARG A 25 0.02 8.00 8.92
C ARG A 25 0.55 8.30 7.53
N ASP A 26 1.62 9.09 7.44
CA ASP A 26 2.26 9.43 6.17
C ASP A 26 2.88 8.20 5.50
N ALA A 27 3.39 7.26 6.29
CA ALA A 27 3.89 5.99 5.77
C ALA A 27 2.76 5.14 5.15
N LEU A 28 1.61 5.05 5.83
CA LEU A 28 0.44 4.32 5.32
C LEU A 28 -0.14 4.99 4.06
N ASP A 29 -0.17 6.32 4.01
CA ASP A 29 -0.62 7.05 2.83
C ASP A 29 0.31 6.83 1.63
N ALA A 30 1.63 6.89 1.85
CA ALA A 30 2.61 6.56 0.83
C ALA A 30 2.48 5.10 0.35
N MET A 31 2.20 4.14 1.25
CA MET A 31 1.94 2.75 0.88
C MET A 31 0.70 2.62 -0.02
N THR A 32 -0.38 3.33 0.28
CA THR A 32 -1.58 3.37 -0.58
C THR A 32 -1.26 3.93 -1.96
N GLY A 33 -0.49 5.02 -2.03
CA GLY A 33 -0.02 5.59 -3.31
C GLY A 33 0.84 4.62 -4.13
N ILE A 34 1.72 3.86 -3.48
CA ILE A 34 2.50 2.80 -4.14
C ILE A 34 1.58 1.71 -4.68
N ALA A 35 0.61 1.25 -3.87
CA ALA A 35 -0.31 0.21 -4.28
C ALA A 35 -1.14 0.61 -5.52
N GLU A 36 -1.56 1.87 -5.60
CA GLU A 36 -2.22 2.42 -6.80
C GLU A 36 -1.32 2.32 -8.04
N ARG A 37 -0.04 2.73 -7.93
CA ARG A 37 0.93 2.60 -9.04
C ARG A 37 1.20 1.15 -9.43
N LEU A 38 1.17 0.23 -8.48
CA LEU A 38 1.30 -1.21 -8.76
C LEU A 38 0.09 -1.77 -9.49
N ILE A 39 -1.13 -1.29 -9.18
CA ILE A 39 -2.35 -1.63 -9.93
C ILE A 39 -2.24 -1.16 -11.38
N GLU A 40 -1.79 0.07 -11.60
CA GLU A 40 -1.55 0.61 -12.95
C GLU A 40 -0.55 -0.24 -13.77
N ARG A 41 0.36 -0.94 -13.09
CA ARG A 41 1.36 -1.86 -13.66
C ARG A 41 0.90 -3.32 -13.70
N GLU A 42 -0.36 -3.60 -13.38
CA GLU A 42 -0.94 -4.95 -13.30
C GLU A 42 -0.31 -5.87 -12.22
N LEU A 43 0.46 -5.30 -11.29
CA LEU A 43 1.04 -5.99 -10.13
C LEU A 43 0.01 -6.11 -8.98
N THR A 44 -1.08 -6.81 -9.29
CA THR A 44 -2.29 -6.89 -8.46
C THR A 44 -2.08 -7.64 -7.14
N GLU A 45 -1.18 -8.63 -7.10
CA GLU A 45 -0.91 -9.41 -5.90
C GLU A 45 -0.14 -8.60 -4.84
N GLU A 46 0.87 -7.86 -5.27
CA GLU A 46 1.62 -6.92 -4.45
C GLU A 46 0.70 -5.82 -3.92
N ALA A 47 -0.11 -5.22 -4.80
CA ALA A 47 -1.07 -4.19 -4.42
C ALA A 47 -2.09 -4.71 -3.40
N ALA A 48 -2.63 -5.93 -3.59
CA ALA A 48 -3.55 -6.55 -2.64
C ALA A 48 -2.94 -6.66 -1.24
N ARG A 49 -1.69 -7.14 -1.14
CA ARG A 49 -0.98 -7.29 0.13
C ARG A 49 -0.80 -5.95 0.84
N ILE A 50 -0.41 -4.92 0.11
CA ILE A 50 -0.20 -3.57 0.65
C ILE A 50 -1.54 -2.97 1.13
N LEU A 51 -2.58 -2.99 0.28
CA LEU A 51 -3.88 -2.43 0.62
C LEU A 51 -4.54 -3.16 1.79
N THR A 52 -4.41 -4.49 1.85
CA THR A 52 -4.89 -5.27 3.00
C THR A 52 -4.19 -4.82 4.28
N TYR A 53 -2.88 -4.63 4.23
CA TYR A 53 -2.12 -4.17 5.39
C TYR A 53 -2.57 -2.78 5.85
N VAL A 54 -2.68 -1.81 4.93
CA VAL A 54 -3.08 -0.45 5.25
C VAL A 54 -4.47 -0.42 5.90
N ARG A 55 -5.46 -1.09 5.30
CA ARG A 55 -6.83 -1.16 5.84
C ARG A 55 -6.92 -1.85 7.19
N SER A 56 -6.02 -2.80 7.47
CA SER A 56 -5.97 -3.51 8.75
C SER A 56 -5.28 -2.73 9.88
N ASN A 57 -4.60 -1.62 9.54
CA ASN A 57 -3.81 -0.87 10.51
C ASN A 57 -4.70 0.11 11.31
N PRO A 58 -4.70 0.07 12.65
CA PRO A 58 -5.58 0.93 13.47
C PRO A 58 -5.20 2.42 13.43
N ASP A 59 -3.98 2.75 13.04
CA ASP A 59 -3.48 4.14 13.02
C ASP A 59 -3.68 4.83 11.67
N VAL A 60 -4.31 4.15 10.70
CA VAL A 60 -4.64 4.70 9.38
C VAL A 60 -5.59 5.90 9.50
N HIS A 61 -5.31 6.97 8.75
CA HIS A 61 -6.21 8.12 8.70
C HIS A 61 -7.43 7.79 7.85
N HIS A 62 -8.59 8.39 8.17
CA HIS A 62 -9.86 8.09 7.49
C HIS A 62 -9.75 8.25 5.96
N GLU A 63 -9.18 9.36 5.48
CA GLU A 63 -9.00 9.60 4.04
C GLU A 63 -8.12 8.54 3.36
N THR A 64 -7.04 8.10 4.02
CA THR A 64 -6.17 7.04 3.52
C THR A 64 -6.86 5.68 3.54
N PHE A 65 -7.69 5.41 4.56
CA PHE A 65 -8.49 4.20 4.65
C PHE A 65 -9.51 4.15 3.52
N ASP A 66 -10.29 5.21 3.32
CA ASP A 66 -11.32 5.29 2.27
C ASP A 66 -10.70 5.03 0.89
N ARG A 67 -9.59 5.71 0.57
CA ARG A 67 -8.87 5.50 -0.69
C ARG A 67 -8.36 4.06 -0.81
N ALA A 68 -7.78 3.50 0.26
CA ALA A 68 -7.30 2.13 0.24
C ALA A 68 -8.45 1.11 0.10
N ASP A 69 -9.61 1.40 0.68
CA ASP A 69 -10.83 0.59 0.61
C ASP A 69 -11.44 0.59 -0.78
N GLU A 70 -11.52 1.75 -1.43
CA GLU A 70 -11.95 1.91 -2.82
C GLU A 70 -11.05 1.11 -3.77
N LEU A 71 -9.72 1.29 -3.66
CA LEU A 71 -8.76 0.56 -4.48
C LEU A 71 -8.84 -0.96 -4.23
N TYR A 72 -8.98 -1.37 -2.97
CA TYR A 72 -9.09 -2.78 -2.61
C TYR A 72 -10.37 -3.41 -3.16
N THR A 73 -11.50 -2.70 -3.08
CA THR A 73 -12.79 -3.19 -3.58
C THR A 73 -12.74 -3.36 -5.08
N ALA A 74 -12.19 -2.38 -5.82
CA ALA A 74 -11.98 -2.50 -7.26
C ALA A 74 -11.05 -3.68 -7.62
N LEU A 75 -10.04 -3.94 -6.79
CA LEU A 75 -9.16 -5.09 -6.96
C LEU A 75 -9.87 -6.42 -6.64
N GLU A 76 -10.70 -6.48 -5.60
CA GLU A 76 -11.47 -7.68 -5.23
C GLU A 76 -12.49 -8.06 -6.32
N GLU A 77 -13.07 -7.08 -7.02
CA GLU A 77 -13.99 -7.30 -8.14
C GLU A 77 -13.29 -7.83 -9.40
N SER A 78 -12.00 -7.52 -9.59
CA SER A 78 -11.25 -7.81 -10.82
C SER A 78 -10.22 -8.94 -10.69
N ALA A 79 -9.66 -9.14 -9.50
CA ALA A 79 -8.65 -10.15 -9.23
C ALA A 79 -9.27 -11.52 -8.90
N CYS A 80 -8.46 -12.57 -9.03
CA CYS A 80 -8.85 -13.90 -8.55
C CYS A 80 -9.07 -13.86 -7.02
N PRO A 81 -10.17 -14.41 -6.47
CA PRO A 81 -10.44 -14.41 -5.03
C PRO A 81 -9.30 -14.96 -4.16
N ARG A 82 -8.48 -15.85 -4.74
CA ARG A 82 -7.29 -16.40 -4.09
C ARG A 82 -6.25 -15.31 -3.75
N VAL A 83 -6.08 -14.31 -4.60
CA VAL A 83 -5.14 -13.18 -4.37
C VAL A 83 -5.51 -12.43 -3.09
N ILE A 84 -6.80 -12.19 -2.90
CA ILE A 84 -7.36 -11.51 -1.72
C ILE A 84 -7.15 -12.35 -0.45
N GLN A 85 -7.38 -13.66 -0.54
CA GLN A 85 -7.12 -14.57 0.59
C GLN A 85 -5.64 -14.62 0.94
N ASP A 86 -4.77 -14.81 -0.04
CA ASP A 86 -3.32 -14.90 0.14
C ASP A 86 -2.77 -13.58 0.73
N ALA A 87 -3.33 -12.42 0.32
CA ALA A 87 -2.99 -11.13 0.90
C ALA A 87 -3.37 -11.02 2.39
N ARG A 88 -4.55 -11.51 2.78
CA ARG A 88 -4.99 -11.53 4.20
C ARG A 88 -4.08 -12.41 5.04
N GLU A 89 -3.70 -13.58 4.54
CA GLU A 89 -2.78 -14.49 5.23
C GLU A 89 -1.37 -13.90 5.31
N PHE A 90 -0.89 -13.26 4.24
CA PHE A 90 0.43 -12.66 4.16
C PHE A 90 0.65 -11.58 5.23
N ILE A 91 -0.33 -10.71 5.46
CA ILE A 91 -0.14 -9.56 6.37
C ILE A 91 -0.15 -9.94 7.86
N LEU A 92 -0.52 -11.18 8.21
CA LEU A 92 -0.63 -11.62 9.60
C LEU A 92 0.71 -11.46 10.33
N GLY A 93 0.68 -10.69 11.42
CA GLY A 93 1.86 -10.44 12.26
C GLY A 93 2.93 -9.54 11.62
N LYS A 94 2.68 -8.94 10.44
CA LYS A 94 3.65 -8.01 9.83
C LYS A 94 3.59 -6.65 10.49
N SER A 95 4.77 -6.07 10.70
CA SER A 95 4.93 -4.69 11.16
C SER A 95 5.03 -3.71 9.99
N LEU A 96 4.90 -2.42 10.27
CA LEU A 96 5.05 -1.35 9.26
C LEU A 96 6.42 -1.44 8.58
N THR A 97 7.49 -1.64 9.36
CA THR A 97 8.85 -1.80 8.85
C THR A 97 9.00 -3.05 7.97
N THR A 98 8.37 -4.17 8.36
CA THR A 98 8.38 -5.40 7.54
C THR A 98 7.69 -5.17 6.19
N MET A 99 6.57 -4.45 6.18
CA MET A 99 5.86 -4.12 4.94
C MET A 99 6.66 -3.14 4.07
N ALA A 100 7.34 -2.16 4.67
CA ALA A 100 8.21 -1.27 3.93
C ALA A 100 9.39 -2.01 3.27
N HIS A 101 10.01 -2.95 3.97
CA HIS A 101 11.05 -3.80 3.39
C HIS A 101 10.52 -4.70 2.28
N TYR A 102 9.30 -5.24 2.43
CA TYR A 102 8.64 -5.98 1.35
C TYR A 102 8.46 -5.11 0.10
N ILE A 103 8.02 -3.87 0.26
CA ILE A 103 7.87 -2.93 -0.85
C ILE A 103 9.20 -2.69 -1.57
N ASP A 104 10.31 -2.57 -0.83
CA ASP A 104 11.66 -2.44 -1.43
C ASP A 104 12.09 -3.67 -2.25
N THR A 105 11.47 -4.85 -2.07
CA THR A 105 11.72 -6.05 -2.90
C THR A 105 10.93 -6.08 -4.21
N ILE A 106 9.93 -5.21 -4.36
CA ILE A 106 9.15 -5.10 -5.59
C ILE A 106 9.91 -4.19 -6.55
N ASP A 107 10.19 -4.68 -7.77
CA ASP A 107 10.88 -3.91 -8.80
C ASP A 107 10.21 -2.55 -9.03
N ALA A 108 10.95 -1.49 -8.78
CA ALA A 108 10.50 -0.12 -9.01
C ALA A 108 10.48 0.16 -10.52
N ALA A 109 9.41 0.77 -11.02
CA ALA A 109 9.43 1.40 -12.33
C ALA A 109 10.21 2.72 -12.24
N ASP A 110 11.03 3.01 -13.26
CA ASP A 110 11.82 4.25 -13.37
C ASP A 110 10.96 5.50 -13.58
#